data_AF-A0A0W0TF44-F1
#
_entry.id   AF-A0A0W0TF44-F1
#
_cell.length_a   1.000
_cell.length_b   1.000
_cell.length_c   1.000
_cell.angle_alpha   90.00
_cell.angle_beta   90.00
_cell.angle_gamma   90.00
#
_symmetry.space_group_name_H-M   'P 1'
#
loop_
_entity.id
_entity.type
_entity.pdbx_description
1 polymer ?
#
loop_
_entity_poly.entity_id
_entity_poly.type
_entity_poly.pdbx_seq_one_letter_code
_entity_poly.pdbx_strand_id
1 'polypeptide(L)'
;MKKMLTKKRARKLIPRFLEMLDELKHSPFKPLAALGKTLDNWKEEVVCMWRFSKSNGITEGFHRKMKLIQRRAYGFKNFENYRTRVRVLCC
;
A
#
# COMPACT_ATOMS: atom_id res chain seq x y z
N MET A 1 -3.06 8.83 -19.93
CA MET A 1 -1.80 8.46 -19.24
C MET A 1 -1.63 6.95 -19.24
N LYS A 2 -0.49 6.41 -19.73
CA LYS A 2 -0.19 4.97 -19.57
C LYS A 2 0.08 4.69 -18.09
N LYS A 3 -0.76 3.87 -17.45
CA LYS A 3 -0.64 3.51 -16.02
C LYS A 3 0.64 2.74 -15.68
N MET A 4 1.29 2.12 -16.66
CA MET A 4 2.42 1.21 -16.45
C MET A 4 3.67 1.65 -17.23
N LEU A 5 4.82 1.44 -16.62
CA LEU A 5 6.14 1.66 -17.19
C LEU A 5 6.62 0.40 -17.92
N THR A 6 7.21 0.60 -19.10
CA THR A 6 7.93 -0.47 -19.80
C THR A 6 9.26 -0.76 -19.10
N LYS A 7 9.79 -1.97 -19.26
CA LYS A 7 11.10 -2.37 -18.70
C LYS A 7 12.22 -1.38 -19.06
N LYS A 8 12.23 -0.92 -20.32
CA LYS A 8 13.21 0.06 -20.83
C LYS A 8 13.08 1.42 -20.13
N ARG A 9 11.86 1.87 -19.87
CA ARG A 9 11.61 3.15 -19.19
C ARG A 9 11.87 3.06 -17.69
N ALA A 10 11.48 1.97 -17.04
CA ALA A 10 11.77 1.72 -15.63
C ALA A 10 13.28 1.75 -15.35
N ARG A 11 14.10 1.06 -16.16
CA ARG A 11 15.56 1.09 -16.03
C ARG A 11 16.17 2.49 -16.08
N LYS A 12 15.60 3.39 -16.88
CA LYS A 12 16.06 4.78 -16.96
C LYS A 12 15.68 5.60 -15.72
N LEU A 13 14.62 5.24 -15.01
CA LEU A 13 14.12 5.96 -13.83
C LEU A 13 14.69 5.44 -12.52
N ILE A 14 15.16 4.18 -12.47
CA ILE A 14 15.71 3.57 -11.26
C ILE A 14 16.83 4.41 -10.64
N PRO A 15 17.85 4.90 -11.38
CA PRO A 15 18.92 5.69 -10.78
C PRO A 15 18.39 6.95 -10.09
N ARG A 16 17.49 7.68 -10.74
CA ARG A 16 16.86 8.87 -10.17
C ARG A 16 16.01 8.56 -8.95
N PHE A 17 15.30 7.44 -8.95
CA PHE A 17 14.54 6.99 -7.79
C PHE A 17 15.44 6.69 -6.59
N LEU A 18 16.57 5.99 -6.81
CA LEU A 18 17.53 5.71 -5.75
C LEU A 18 18.17 6.98 -5.18
N GLU A 19 18.49 7.94 -6.04
CA GLU A 19 18.99 9.27 -5.62
C GLU A 19 17.96 9.99 -4.72
N MET A 20 16.68 10.02 -5.11
CA MET A 20 15.61 10.62 -4.30
C MET A 20 15.43 9.92 -2.95
N LEU A 21 15.60 8.60 -2.88
CA LEU A 21 15.57 7.87 -1.60
C LEU A 21 16.74 8.26 -0.70
N ASP A 22 17.92 8.48 -1.29
CA ASP A 22 19.10 8.89 -0.56
C ASP A 22 18.96 10.33 -0.03
N GLU A 23 18.46 11.26 -0.84
CA GLU A 23 18.11 12.62 -0.42
C GLU A 23 17.12 12.62 0.75
N LEU A 24 16.08 11.77 0.69
CA LEU A 24 15.12 11.63 1.78
C LEU A 24 15.78 11.12 3.06
N LYS A 25 16.62 10.10 2.99
CA LYS A 25 17.32 9.52 4.15
C LYS A 25 18.24 10.53 4.84
N HIS A 26 18.88 11.41 4.08
CA HIS A 26 19.77 12.46 4.59
C HIS A 26 19.05 13.78 4.91
N SER A 27 17.71 13.81 4.84
CA SER A 27 16.95 15.01 5.14
C SER A 27 17.15 15.45 6.61
N PRO A 28 17.30 16.76 6.88
CA PRO A 28 17.35 17.27 8.25
C PRO A 28 16.02 17.09 9.00
N PHE A 29 14.92 16.83 8.27
CA PHE A 29 13.61 16.57 8.84
C PHE A 29 13.47 15.10 9.20
N LYS A 30 13.44 14.79 10.50
CA LYS A 30 13.28 13.42 11.02
C LYS A 30 12.14 12.62 10.35
N PRO A 31 10.95 13.19 10.09
CA PRO A 31 9.88 12.45 9.40
C PRO A 31 10.25 12.05 7.97
N LEU A 32 10.98 12.91 7.24
CA LEU A 32 11.42 12.62 5.87
C LEU A 32 12.55 11.59 5.85
N ALA A 33 13.49 11.65 6.78
CA ALA A 33 14.51 10.62 6.97
C ALA A 33 13.89 9.24 7.27
N ALA A 34 12.88 9.20 8.14
CA ALA A 34 12.14 7.98 8.44
C ALA A 34 11.37 7.45 7.22
N LEU A 35 10.75 8.34 6.43
CA LEU A 35 10.11 7.98 5.17
C LEU A 35 11.12 7.42 4.17
N GLY A 36 12.28 8.05 4.01
CA GLY A 36 13.36 7.59 3.14
C GLY A 36 13.82 6.18 3.50
N LYS A 37 14.04 5.92 4.80
CA LYS A 37 14.39 4.58 5.29
C LYS A 37 13.29 3.54 5.01
N THR A 38 12.03 3.94 5.17
CA THR A 38 10.88 3.07 4.88
C THR A 38 10.84 2.74 3.39
N LEU A 39 10.90 3.73 2.51
CA LEU A 39 10.84 3.51 1.06
C LEU A 39 12.07 2.74 0.54
N ASP A 40 13.24 2.91 1.15
CA ASP A 40 14.43 2.13 0.82
C ASP A 40 14.30 0.65 1.19
N ASN A 41 13.60 0.34 2.29
CA ASN A 41 13.27 -1.05 2.66
C ASN A 41 12.27 -1.70 1.69
N TRP A 42 11.37 -0.90 1.09
CA TRP A 42 10.30 -1.37 0.19
C TRP A 42 10.56 -1.08 -1.30
N LYS A 43 11.80 -0.74 -1.65
CA LYS A 43 12.15 -0.22 -2.99
C LYS A 43 11.85 -1.22 -4.11
N GLU A 44 12.00 -2.51 -3.84
CA GLU A 44 11.78 -3.57 -4.82
C GLU A 44 10.30 -3.72 -5.16
N GLU A 45 9.44 -3.73 -4.15
CA GLU A 45 7.98 -3.80 -4.30
C GLU A 45 7.45 -2.56 -5.02
N VAL A 46 7.96 -1.37 -4.66
CA VAL A 46 7.59 -0.11 -5.31
C VAL A 46 7.95 -0.14 -6.81
N VAL A 47 9.17 -0.58 -7.15
CA VAL A 47 9.60 -0.69 -8.56
C VAL A 47 8.84 -1.79 -9.29
N CYS A 48 8.49 -2.88 -8.63
CA CYS A 48 7.60 -3.91 -9.19
C CYS A 48 6.25 -3.30 -9.60
N MET A 49 5.63 -2.50 -8.72
CA MET A 49 4.34 -1.87 -8.99
C MET A 49 4.35 -0.94 -10.20
N TRP A 50 5.49 -0.35 -10.58
CA TRP A 50 5.61 0.42 -11.83
C TRP A 50 5.23 -0.37 -13.07
N ARG A 51 5.37 -1.70 -13.02
CA ARG A 51 5.09 -2.62 -14.12
C ARG A 51 3.79 -3.40 -13.95
N PHE A 52 3.05 -3.22 -12.86
CA PHE A 52 1.77 -3.88 -12.63
C PHE A 52 0.61 -2.88 -12.72
N SER A 53 -0.55 -3.33 -13.19
CA SER A 53 -1.78 -2.53 -13.27
C SER A 53 -2.77 -2.83 -12.15
N LYS A 54 -2.39 -3.65 -11.17
CA LYS A 54 -3.27 -4.06 -10.08
C LYS A 54 -3.55 -2.86 -9.17
N SER A 55 -4.82 -2.69 -8.82
CA SER A 55 -5.27 -1.69 -7.85
C SER A 55 -5.67 -2.36 -6.55
N ASN A 56 -5.59 -1.61 -5.45
CA ASN A 56 -6.08 -2.06 -4.14
C ASN A 56 -7.62 -1.97 -4.00
N GLY A 57 -8.35 -1.71 -5.09
CA GLY A 57 -9.79 -1.45 -5.05
C GLY A 57 -10.62 -2.62 -4.50
N ILE A 58 -10.23 -3.86 -4.78
CA ILE A 58 -10.89 -5.05 -4.22
C ILE A 58 -10.70 -5.09 -2.70
N THR A 59 -9.45 -4.94 -2.23
CA THR A 59 -9.11 -4.92 -0.80
C THR A 59 -9.81 -3.78 -0.07
N GLU A 60 -9.85 -2.59 -0.66
CA GLU A 60 -10.59 -1.44 -0.12
C GLU A 60 -12.10 -1.70 -0.05
N GLY A 61 -12.66 -2.36 -1.07
CA GLY A 61 -14.05 -2.80 -1.09
C GLY A 61 -14.38 -3.74 0.09
N PHE A 62 -13.52 -4.73 0.32
CA PHE A 62 -13.64 -5.62 1.48
C PHE A 62 -13.50 -4.87 2.81
N HIS A 63 -12.48 -4.02 2.95
CA HIS A 63 -12.32 -3.19 4.16
C HIS A 63 -13.54 -2.31 4.43
N ARG A 64 -14.16 -1.73 3.40
CA ARG A 64 -15.39 -0.96 3.52
C ARG A 64 -16.56 -1.82 4.02
N LYS A 65 -16.72 -3.02 3.47
CA LYS A 65 -17.77 -3.98 3.86
C LYS A 65 -17.57 -4.42 5.32
N MET A 66 -16.34 -4.75 5.71
CA MET A 66 -15.98 -5.08 7.09
C MET A 66 -16.30 -3.95 8.07
N LYS A 67 -15.92 -2.70 7.75
CA LYS A 67 -16.29 -1.52 8.56
C LYS A 67 -17.80 -1.31 8.65
N LEU A 68 -18.55 -1.59 7.58
CA LEU A 68 -20.01 -1.51 7.59
C LEU A 68 -20.62 -2.56 8.54
N ILE A 69 -20.11 -3.79 8.54
CA ILE A 69 -20.55 -4.85 9.46
C ILE A 69 -20.33 -4.44 10.92
N GLN A 70 -19.17 -3.86 11.23
CA GLN A 70 -18.87 -3.32 12.57
C GLN A 70 -19.82 -2.18 12.97
N ARG A 71 -20.07 -1.22 12.08
CA ARG A 71 -20.99 -0.11 12.34
C ARG A 71 -22.43 -0.57 12.57
N ARG A 72 -22.93 -1.50 11.76
CA ARG A 72 -24.29 -2.06 11.90
C ARG A 72 -24.47 -2.85 13.21
N ALA A 73 -23.40 -3.43 13.74
CA ALA A 73 -23.42 -4.15 15.01
C ALA A 73 -23.17 -3.23 16.22
N TYR A 74 -22.89 -1.93 16.01
CA TYR A 74 -22.40 -1.01 17.05
C TYR A 74 -21.15 -1.54 17.78
N GLY A 75 -20.27 -2.21 17.03
CA GLY A 75 -19.06 -2.85 17.53
C GLY A 75 -19.24 -4.34 17.86
N PHE A 76 -18.11 -5.04 18.02
CA PHE A 76 -18.09 -6.44 18.46
C PHE A 76 -17.24 -6.57 19.71
N LYS A 77 -17.79 -7.18 20.76
CA LYS A 77 -17.03 -7.54 21.96
C LYS A 77 -16.25 -8.85 21.80
N ASN A 78 -16.79 -9.80 21.02
CA ASN A 78 -16.18 -11.10 20.74
C ASN A 78 -15.68 -11.14 19.29
N PHE A 79 -14.38 -11.41 19.11
CA PHE A 79 -13.74 -11.48 17.81
C PHE A 79 -14.25 -12.63 16.93
N GLU A 80 -14.61 -13.79 17.51
CA GLU A 80 -15.10 -14.93 16.74
C GLU A 80 -16.46 -14.64 16.09
N ASN A 81 -17.31 -13.88 16.78
CA ASN A 81 -18.58 -13.41 16.20
C ASN A 81 -18.36 -12.43 15.04
N TYR A 82 -17.38 -11.53 15.16
CA TYR A 82 -16.97 -10.65 14.07
C TYR A 82 -16.43 -11.46 12.89
N ARG A 83 -15.51 -12.40 13.15
CA ARG A 83 -14.90 -13.27 12.13
C ARG A 83 -15.94 -14.06 11.37
N THR A 84 -16.92 -14.64 12.08
CA THR A 84 -18.02 -15.40 11.47
C THR A 84 -18.85 -14.51 10.53
N ARG A 85 -19.21 -13.30 10.97
CA ARG A 85 -19.93 -12.35 10.11
C ARG A 85 -19.13 -11.88 8.91
N VAL A 86 -17.83 -11.62 9.06
CA VAL A 86 -16.97 -11.28 7.93
C VAL A 86 -16.89 -12.44 6.94
N ARG A 87 -16.75 -13.69 7.41
CA ARG A 87 -16.73 -14.87 6.53
C ARG A 87 -18.01 -15.02 5.73
N VAL A 88 -19.18 -14.85 6.35
CA VAL A 88 -20.48 -15.02 5.67
C VAL A 88 -20.79 -13.83 4.75
N LEU A 89 -20.47 -12.61 5.20
CA LEU A 89 -20.90 -11.40 4.52
C LEU A 89 -19.88 -10.85 3.56
N CYS A 90 -18.59 -11.19 3.64
CA CYS A 90 -17.54 -10.70 2.75
C CYS A 90 -17.05 -11.74 1.72
N CYS A 91 -17.87 -12.75 1.40
CA CYS A 91 -17.71 -13.52 0.17
C CYS A 91 -17.98 -12.66 -1.07
#